data_AF-A0A4U0X4P8-F1
#
_entry.id   AF-A0A4U0X4P8-F1
#
_cell.length_a   1.000
_cell.length_b   1.000
_cell.length_c   1.000
_cell.angle_alpha   90.00
_cell.angle_beta   90.00
_cell.angle_gamma   90.00
#
_symmetry.space_group_name_H-M   'P 1'
#
loop_
_entity.id
_entity.type
_entity.pdbx_description
1 polymer ?
#
loop_
_entity_poly.entity_id
_entity_poly.type
_entity_poly.pdbx_seq_one_letter_code
_entity_poly.pdbx_strand_id
1 'polypeptide(L)'
;MGWEDYWQAQVAGRGGLESHALAMHRIDHNARMSNFETHLLDLPGPKGDDEQHGVPGREQFKHILFGPQAWSGYDEAYFPAIRDAVDAKDWPAAQAQLDKAARILTKASEKLLPELG
;
A
#
# COMPACT_ATOMS: atom_id res chain seq x y z
N MET A 1 20.57 -2.10 10.72
CA MET A 1 20.18 -1.11 11.74
C MET A 1 18.93 -0.43 11.21
N GLY A 2 17.84 -0.42 11.99
CA GLY A 2 16.59 0.20 11.57
C GLY A 2 16.69 1.72 11.52
N TRP A 3 15.68 2.38 10.94
CA TRP A 3 15.60 3.83 10.94
C TRP A 3 15.53 4.39 12.36
N GLU A 4 14.76 3.75 13.24
CA GLU A 4 14.55 4.12 14.63
C GLU A 4 15.86 4.07 15.42
N ASP A 5 16.62 2.99 15.24
CA ASP A 5 17.94 2.83 15.85
C ASP A 5 18.88 3.95 15.38
N TYR A 6 18.90 4.23 14.06
CA TYR A 6 19.76 5.27 13.48
C TYR A 6 19.40 6.65 14.03
N TRP A 7 18.11 7.00 14.01
CA TRP A 7 17.61 8.25 14.53
C TRP A 7 17.94 8.41 16.01
N GLN A 8 17.69 7.38 16.82
CA GLN A 8 17.99 7.39 18.26
C GLN A 8 19.49 7.58 18.52
N ALA A 9 20.36 6.89 17.78
CA ALA A 9 21.81 7.05 17.92
C ALA A 9 22.28 8.48 17.58
N GLN A 10 21.70 9.10 16.54
CA GLN A 10 22.03 10.47 16.17
C GLN A 10 21.58 11.50 17.22
N VAL A 11 20.38 11.32 17.79
CA VAL A 11 19.85 12.21 18.83
C VAL A 11 20.63 12.04 20.14
N ALA A 12 20.87 10.80 20.57
CA ALA A 12 21.63 10.51 21.79
C ALA A 12 23.08 11.04 21.71
N GLY A 13 23.74 10.88 20.55
CA GLY A 13 25.08 11.40 20.30
C GLY A 13 25.18 12.93 20.31
N ARG A 14 24.04 13.65 20.23
CA ARG A 14 23.95 15.11 20.26
C ARG A 14 23.31 15.65 21.53
N GLY A 15 23.42 14.92 22.64
CA GLY A 15 22.89 15.34 23.94
C GLY A 15 21.37 15.44 23.97
N GLY A 16 20.67 14.65 23.16
CA GLY A 16 19.21 14.65 23.08
C GLY A 16 18.62 15.68 22.10
N LEU A 17 19.45 16.41 21.35
CA LEU A 17 18.98 17.39 20.37
C LEU A 17 18.94 16.82 18.95
N GLU A 18 17.79 16.95 18.30
CA GLU A 18 17.62 16.66 16.88
C GLU A 18 18.14 17.83 16.02
N SER A 19 18.94 17.52 14.99
CA SER A 19 19.38 18.53 14.02
C SER A 19 18.33 18.75 12.93
N HIS A 20 18.34 19.92 12.28
CA HIS A 20 17.41 20.22 11.18
C HIS A 20 17.49 19.18 10.03
N ALA A 21 18.70 18.76 9.65
CA ALA A 21 18.88 17.73 8.63
C ALA A 21 18.26 16.38 9.05
N LEU A 22 18.47 15.96 10.31
CA LEU A 22 17.87 14.74 10.83
C LEU A 22 16.34 14.81 10.87
N ALA A 23 15.80 15.97 11.24
CA ALA A 23 14.35 16.22 11.22
C ALA A 23 13.76 16.06 9.81
N MET A 24 14.45 16.57 8.77
CA MET A 24 14.03 16.38 7.38
C MET A 24 13.99 14.91 6.98
N HIS A 25 15.02 14.12 7.34
CA HIS A 25 15.01 12.68 7.10
C HIS A 25 13.89 11.95 7.86
N ARG A 26 13.59 12.38 9.09
CA ARG A 26 12.47 11.83 9.88
C ARG A 26 11.12 12.13 9.24
N ILE A 27 10.92 13.36 8.78
CA ILE A 27 9.69 13.76 8.09
C ILE A 27 9.50 12.93 6.82
N ASP A 28 10.55 12.79 6.01
CA ASP A 28 10.53 11.98 4.79
C ASP A 28 10.24 10.49 5.09
N HIS A 29 10.94 9.91 6.06
CA HIS A 29 10.69 8.53 6.50
C HIS A 29 9.23 8.34 6.95
N ASN A 30 8.75 9.19 7.85
CA ASN A 30 7.39 9.10 8.36
C ASN A 30 6.34 9.30 7.25
N ALA A 31 6.61 10.17 6.28
CA ALA A 31 5.73 10.37 5.12
C ALA A 31 5.64 9.10 4.27
N ARG A 32 6.78 8.44 3.99
CA ARG A 32 6.79 7.16 3.27
C ARG A 32 6.01 6.08 4.02
N MET A 33 6.26 5.92 5.31
CA MET A 33 5.54 4.96 6.16
C MET A 33 4.03 5.25 6.21
N SER A 34 3.64 6.50 6.42
CA SER A 34 2.24 6.91 6.49
C SER A 34 1.49 6.73 5.18
N ASN A 35 2.14 6.91 4.04
CA ASN A 35 1.50 6.78 2.73
C ASN A 35 1.38 5.33 2.25
N PHE A 36 2.03 4.37 2.91
CA PHE A 36 2.02 2.96 2.49
C PHE A 36 0.60 2.41 2.30
N GLU A 37 -0.28 2.62 3.28
CA GLU A 37 -1.69 2.20 3.21
C GLU A 37 -2.44 2.83 2.03
N THR A 38 -2.17 4.11 1.74
CA THR A 38 -2.76 4.78 0.57
C THR A 38 -2.24 4.20 -0.73
N HIS A 39 -0.98 3.75 -0.78
CA HIS A 39 -0.42 3.09 -1.97
C HIS A 39 -0.96 1.67 -2.19
N LEU A 40 -1.65 1.07 -1.22
CA LEU A 40 -2.37 -0.21 -1.37
C LEU A 40 -3.78 -0.04 -1.95
N LEU A 41 -4.18 1.19 -2.31
CA LEU A 41 -5.47 1.45 -2.94
C LEU A 41 -5.36 1.33 -4.47
N ASP A 42 -6.28 0.59 -5.07
CA ASP A 42 -6.52 0.57 -6.52
C ASP A 42 -7.29 1.84 -6.92
N LEU A 43 -6.54 2.90 -7.21
CA LEU A 43 -7.06 4.21 -7.60
C LEU A 43 -6.68 4.54 -9.05
N PRO A 44 -7.51 5.33 -9.75
CA PRO A 44 -7.15 5.86 -11.06
C PRO A 44 -5.90 6.72 -10.99
N GLY A 45 -5.14 6.70 -12.08
CA GLY A 45 -3.99 7.59 -12.23
C GLY A 45 -4.37 9.07 -12.11
N PRO A 46 -3.41 9.98 -11.90
CA PRO A 46 -3.68 11.42 -11.70
C PRO A 46 -4.46 12.10 -12.84
N LYS A 47 -4.44 11.51 -14.04
CA LYS A 47 -5.16 11.99 -15.22
C LYS A 47 -6.46 11.23 -15.49
N GLY A 48 -6.83 10.30 -14.60
CA GLY A 48 -7.76 9.23 -14.92
C GLY A 48 -7.15 8.20 -15.86
N ASP A 49 -7.76 7.03 -15.91
CA ASP A 49 -7.54 6.00 -16.91
C ASP A 49 -8.83 5.18 -17.07
N ASP A 50 -8.86 4.31 -18.09
CA ASP A 50 -10.03 3.48 -18.42
C ASP A 50 -9.99 2.10 -17.73
N GLU A 51 -9.03 1.85 -16.83
CA GLU A 51 -8.98 0.61 -16.05
C GLU A 51 -10.14 0.60 -15.03
N GLN A 52 -10.69 -0.58 -14.77
CA GLN A 52 -11.62 -0.74 -13.64
C GLN A 52 -10.84 -0.57 -12.33
N HIS A 53 -11.38 0.14 -11.35
CA HIS A 53 -10.70 0.38 -10.06
C HIS A 53 -11.53 -0.04 -8.85
N GLY A 54 -10.86 -0.66 -7.88
CA GLY A 54 -11.47 -1.24 -6.70
C GLY A 54 -12.05 -2.62 -6.98
N VAL A 55 -12.83 -3.17 -6.06
CA VAL A 55 -13.42 -4.49 -6.23
C VAL A 55 -14.52 -4.44 -7.31
N PRO A 56 -14.48 -5.28 -8.36
CA PRO A 56 -15.53 -5.30 -9.39
C PRO A 56 -16.93 -5.52 -8.81
N GLY A 57 -17.89 -4.70 -9.23
CA GLY A 57 -19.27 -4.70 -8.74
C GLY A 57 -19.46 -4.01 -7.38
N ARG A 58 -18.37 -3.59 -6.73
CA ARG A 58 -18.33 -2.93 -5.41
C ARG A 58 -17.19 -1.93 -5.34
N GLU A 59 -17.14 -1.04 -6.33
CA GLU A 59 -15.98 -0.20 -6.64
C GLU A 59 -15.62 0.78 -5.53
N GLN A 60 -16.48 1.05 -4.55
CA GLN A 60 -16.11 1.86 -3.38
C GLN A 60 -15.02 1.20 -2.51
N PHE A 61 -14.84 -0.12 -2.59
CA PHE A 61 -13.76 -0.82 -1.88
C PHE A 61 -12.50 -0.81 -2.72
N LYS A 62 -11.53 0.04 -2.35
CA LYS A 62 -10.31 0.26 -3.14
C LYS A 62 -9.09 -0.52 -2.67
N HIS A 63 -9.09 -0.99 -1.43
CA HIS A 63 -7.91 -1.59 -0.84
C HIS A 63 -7.66 -2.99 -1.42
N ILE A 64 -6.46 -3.23 -1.97
CA ILE A 64 -6.17 -4.49 -2.68
C ILE A 64 -6.09 -5.70 -1.76
N LEU A 65 -5.65 -5.50 -0.52
CA LEU A 65 -5.48 -6.57 0.47
C LEU A 65 -6.74 -6.77 1.33
N PHE A 66 -7.35 -5.71 1.83
CA PHE A 66 -8.48 -5.79 2.76
C PHE A 66 -9.78 -5.31 2.12
N GLY A 67 -10.85 -6.07 2.30
CA GLY A 67 -12.19 -5.62 1.95
C GLY A 67 -13.24 -6.67 2.27
N PRO A 68 -14.53 -6.31 2.26
CA PRO A 68 -15.59 -7.27 2.45
C PRO A 68 -15.61 -8.28 1.30
N GLN A 69 -15.91 -9.55 1.58
CA GLN A 69 -16.25 -10.51 0.52
C GLN A 69 -17.67 -10.22 -0.01
N ALA A 70 -17.98 -10.58 -1.26
CA ALA A 70 -19.28 -10.29 -1.84
C ALA A 70 -20.45 -11.01 -1.14
N TRP A 71 -20.21 -12.16 -0.49
CA TRP A 71 -21.28 -13.05 0.01
C TRP A 71 -21.04 -13.71 1.37
N SER A 72 -19.96 -13.40 2.11
CA SER A 72 -19.77 -13.93 3.46
C SER A 72 -20.11 -12.86 4.50
N GLY A 73 -21.11 -13.15 5.34
CA GLY A 73 -21.56 -12.25 6.40
C GLY A 73 -20.63 -12.22 7.63
N TYR A 74 -19.49 -12.93 7.61
CA TYR A 74 -18.65 -13.13 8.80
C TYR A 74 -17.14 -13.18 8.58
N ASP A 75 -16.62 -13.20 7.33
CA ASP A 75 -15.17 -13.29 7.10
C ASP A 75 -14.64 -12.06 6.36
N GLU A 76 -13.61 -11.43 6.94
CA GLU A 76 -12.74 -10.49 6.24
C GLU A 76 -11.97 -11.27 5.15
N ALA A 77 -12.18 -10.91 3.89
CA ALA A 77 -11.46 -11.54 2.79
C ALA A 77 -10.18 -10.76 2.48
N TYR A 78 -9.06 -11.48 2.49
CA TYR A 78 -7.82 -11.01 1.90
C TYR A 78 -7.90 -11.11 0.38
N PHE A 79 -7.47 -10.07 -0.33
CA PHE A 79 -7.53 -9.98 -1.79
C PHE A 79 -8.95 -10.18 -2.36
N PRO A 80 -9.92 -9.32 -1.98
CA PRO A 80 -11.34 -9.53 -2.27
C PRO A 80 -11.65 -9.69 -3.76
N ALA A 81 -11.04 -8.89 -4.64
CA ALA A 81 -11.27 -8.98 -6.08
C ALA A 81 -10.77 -10.30 -6.70
N ILE A 82 -9.67 -10.84 -6.18
CA ILE A 82 -9.14 -12.14 -6.62
C ILE A 82 -10.05 -13.27 -6.13
N ARG A 83 -10.45 -13.21 -4.84
CA ARG A 83 -11.36 -14.20 -4.23
C ARG A 83 -12.71 -14.25 -4.96
N ASP A 84 -13.32 -13.10 -5.20
CA ASP A 84 -14.61 -13.01 -5.88
C ASP A 84 -14.55 -13.65 -7.28
N ALA A 85 -13.47 -13.41 -8.03
CA ALA A 85 -13.27 -14.01 -9.36
C ALA A 85 -13.04 -15.53 -9.29
N VAL A 86 -12.28 -16.01 -8.30
CA VAL A 86 -12.07 -17.45 -8.06
C VAL A 86 -13.38 -18.14 -7.66
N ASP A 87 -14.18 -17.53 -6.77
CA ASP A 87 -15.47 -18.04 -6.32
C ASP A 87 -16.46 -18.12 -7.50
N ALA A 88 -16.41 -17.14 -8.41
CA ALA A 88 -17.17 -17.13 -9.66
C ALA A 88 -16.61 -18.09 -10.73
N LYS A 89 -15.45 -18.72 -10.50
CA LYS A 89 -14.70 -19.56 -11.45
C LYS A 89 -14.29 -18.82 -12.73
N ASP A 90 -14.16 -17.51 -12.66
CA ASP A 90 -13.65 -16.66 -13.75
C ASP A 90 -12.12 -16.56 -13.64
N TRP A 91 -11.44 -17.56 -14.18
CA TRP A 91 -9.98 -17.64 -14.14
C TRP A 91 -9.27 -16.48 -14.87
N PRO A 92 -9.75 -16.01 -16.04
CA PRO A 92 -9.20 -14.81 -16.66
C PRO A 92 -9.28 -13.57 -15.75
N ALA A 93 -10.43 -13.34 -15.11
CA ALA A 93 -10.58 -12.23 -14.17
C ALA A 93 -9.69 -12.41 -12.93
N ALA A 94 -9.58 -13.63 -12.40
CA ALA A 94 -8.73 -13.93 -11.25
C ALA A 94 -7.25 -13.62 -11.54
N GLN A 95 -6.76 -14.01 -12.73
CA GLN A 95 -5.40 -13.69 -13.16
C GLN A 95 -5.20 -12.18 -13.32
N ALA A 96 -6.13 -11.48 -13.97
CA ALA A 96 -6.05 -10.03 -14.15
C ALA A 96 -6.01 -9.26 -12.82
N GLN A 97 -6.83 -9.67 -11.84
CA GLN A 97 -6.85 -9.06 -10.52
C GLN A 97 -5.59 -9.40 -9.71
N LEU A 98 -5.02 -10.61 -9.88
CA LEU A 98 -3.75 -11.00 -9.28
C LEU A 98 -2.60 -10.15 -9.80
N ASP A 99 -2.51 -9.98 -11.12
CA ASP A 99 -1.46 -9.17 -11.75
C ASP A 99 -1.55 -7.70 -11.34
N LYS A 100 -2.79 -7.18 -11.21
CA LYS A 100 -3.03 -5.83 -10.69
C LYS A 100 -2.60 -5.69 -9.23
N ALA A 101 -3.01 -6.61 -8.36
CA ALA A 101 -2.64 -6.59 -6.95
C ALA A 101 -1.11 -6.67 -6.77
N ALA A 102 -0.44 -7.53 -7.54
CA ALA A 102 1.02 -7.64 -7.54
C ALA A 102 1.68 -6.32 -7.97
N ARG A 103 1.19 -5.67 -9.03
CA ARG A 103 1.68 -4.37 -9.51
C ARG A 103 1.54 -3.28 -8.45
N ILE A 104 0.38 -3.18 -7.80
CA ILE A 104 0.12 -2.17 -6.77
C ILE A 104 0.97 -2.44 -5.52
N LEU A 105 1.03 -3.69 -5.05
CA LEU A 105 1.84 -4.06 -3.88
C LEU A 105 3.33 -3.80 -4.10
N THR A 106 3.84 -4.09 -5.30
CA THR A 106 5.23 -3.80 -5.68
C THR A 106 5.49 -2.30 -5.61
N LYS A 107 4.65 -1.49 -6.25
CA LYS A 107 4.75 -0.03 -6.23
C LYS A 107 4.65 0.54 -4.81
N ALA A 108 3.78 0.00 -3.96
CA ALA A 108 3.65 0.41 -2.56
C ALA A 108 4.93 0.08 -1.77
N SER A 109 5.51 -1.09 -2.00
CA SER A 109 6.75 -1.54 -1.36
C SER A 109 7.96 -0.71 -1.78
N GLU A 110 8.08 -0.39 -3.08
CA GLU A 110 9.14 0.48 -3.60
C GLU A 110 9.10 1.87 -2.95
N LYS A 111 7.90 2.41 -2.69
CA LYS A 111 7.72 3.72 -2.07
C LYS A 111 8.07 3.78 -0.58
N LEU A 112 8.34 2.65 0.07
CA LEU A 112 8.90 2.62 1.42
C LEU A 112 10.40 2.96 1.40
N LEU A 113 11.08 2.69 0.30
CA LEU A 113 12.51 2.93 0.17
C LEU A 113 12.79 4.45 0.11
N PRO A 114 13.88 4.92 0.73
CA PRO A 114 14.32 6.30 0.54
C PRO A 114 14.71 6.50 -0.92
N GLU A 115 14.45 7.69 -1.48
CA GLU A 115 14.97 8.01 -2.80
C GLU A 115 16.50 7.96 -2.77
N LEU A 116 17.09 7.23 -3.72
CA LEU A 116 18.53 7.22 -3.93
C LEU A 116 18.92 8.60 -4.45
N GLY A 117 19.51 9.41 -3.58
CA GLY A 117 20.21 10.64 -3.97
C GLY A 117 21.49 10.35 -4.74
#